data_AF-A0A8C6CWR1-F1
#
_entry.id   AF-A0A8C6CWR1-F1
#
_cell.length_a   1.000
_cell.length_b   1.000
_cell.length_c   1.000
_cell.angle_alpha   90.00
_cell.angle_beta   90.00
_cell.angle_gamma   90.00
#
_symmetry.space_group_name_H-M   'P 1'
#
loop_
_entity.id
_entity.type
_entity.pdbx_description
1 polymer ?
#
loop_
_entity_poly.entity_id
_entity_poly.type
_entity_poly.pdbx_seq_one_letter_code
_entity_poly.pdbx_strand_id
1 'polypeptide(L)'
;MEKAREFQKNIYFCFIDYAKAFDCVDHNKLWNILKEMGIPDHLTCLLRNLYAGQETIVRTGHGTTDWFQIGKGVRQGCILSPCLFNLYAEYIMRSAGLEEAQAGIKIAGRNINNLRYADDTTLMAESEEELKSLLMKVKEESEKVGLKLNIQKTKIMASGPITSWEIEGKTVETVSDFIFLGSKITADADCSHEIKRRLLLGRKVMTNLDSILKSRDITLPTKVHLVKAMVFPMVMYGCESWTVKKADR
;
A
#
# COMPACT_ATOMS: atom_id res chain seq x y z
N MET A 1 -14.47 9.22 3.84
CA MET A 1 -15.46 8.39 4.57
C MET A 1 -16.47 9.25 5.32
N GLU A 2 -16.03 10.19 6.16
CA GLU A 2 -16.94 11.07 6.92
C GLU A 2 -17.98 11.79 6.08
N LYS A 3 -17.57 12.44 4.98
CA LYS A 3 -18.49 13.12 4.07
C LYS A 3 -19.52 12.16 3.45
N ALA A 4 -19.11 10.95 3.09
CA ALA A 4 -20.04 9.95 2.58
C ALA A 4 -21.08 9.58 3.65
N ARG A 5 -20.65 9.43 4.91
CA ARG A 5 -21.56 9.21 6.05
C ARG A 5 -22.50 10.39 6.29
N GLU A 6 -22.00 11.63 6.22
CA GLU A 6 -22.80 12.85 6.35
C GLU A 6 -23.90 12.95 5.29
N PHE A 7 -23.59 12.57 4.05
CA PHE A 7 -24.53 12.56 2.92
C PHE A 7 -25.24 11.22 2.69
N GLN A 8 -25.11 10.27 3.61
CA GLN A 8 -25.67 8.90 3.51
C GLN A 8 -25.36 8.19 2.18
N LYS A 9 -24.15 8.40 1.67
CA LYS A 9 -23.63 7.71 0.50
C LYS A 9 -22.84 6.48 0.89
N ASN A 10 -22.98 5.42 0.10
CA ASN A 10 -22.11 4.27 0.20
C ASN A 10 -20.75 4.57 -0.43
N ILE A 11 -19.71 3.96 0.13
CA ILE A 11 -18.36 3.97 -0.41
C ILE A 11 -17.79 2.57 -0.32
N TYR A 12 -17.04 2.22 -1.36
CA TYR A 12 -16.47 0.90 -1.54
C TYR A 12 -14.96 1.06 -1.76
N PHE A 13 -14.17 0.24 -1.07
CA PHE A 13 -12.71 0.20 -1.15
C PHE A 13 -12.27 -1.19 -1.57
N CYS A 14 -11.31 -1.28 -2.48
CA CYS A 14 -10.58 -2.51 -2.78
C CYS A 14 -9.09 -2.28 -2.52
N PHE A 15 -8.55 -2.95 -1.51
CA PHE A 15 -7.13 -2.93 -1.16
C PHE A 15 -6.43 -4.02 -1.95
N ILE A 16 -5.65 -3.63 -2.94
CA ILE A 16 -4.93 -4.53 -3.85
C ILE A 16 -3.57 -4.89 -3.28
N ASP A 17 -3.22 -6.17 -3.34
CA ASP A 17 -1.87 -6.68 -3.07
C ASP A 17 -1.34 -7.37 -4.33
N TYR A 18 -0.12 -7.01 -4.75
CA TYR A 18 0.56 -7.70 -5.86
C TYR A 18 1.41 -8.85 -5.33
N ALA A 19 1.35 -10.00 -6.00
CA ALA A 19 2.19 -11.13 -5.65
C ALA A 19 3.67 -10.86 -5.99
N LYS A 20 4.45 -10.51 -4.96
CA LYS A 20 5.90 -10.22 -5.08
C LYS A 20 6.18 -9.08 -6.08
N ALA A 21 5.54 -7.93 -5.86
CA ALA A 21 5.52 -6.81 -6.80
C ALA A 21 6.91 -6.44 -7.35
N PHE A 22 7.88 -6.26 -6.46
CA PHE A 22 9.25 -5.86 -6.83
C PHE A 22 9.99 -6.98 -7.56
N ASP A 23 9.76 -8.24 -7.21
CA ASP A 23 10.48 -9.40 -7.78
C ASP A 23 9.87 -9.85 -9.13
N CYS A 24 8.68 -9.36 -9.48
CA CYS A 24 7.95 -9.76 -10.68
C CYS A 24 8.05 -8.76 -11.84
N VAL A 25 8.70 -7.61 -11.66
CA VAL A 25 8.90 -6.62 -12.74
C VAL A 25 9.70 -7.26 -13.88
N ASP A 26 9.09 -7.35 -15.06
CA ASP A 26 9.77 -7.87 -16.25
C ASP A 26 10.67 -6.79 -16.84
N HIS A 27 11.96 -7.10 -17.01
CA HIS A 27 12.95 -6.12 -17.49
C HIS A 27 12.66 -5.65 -18.92
N ASN A 28 12.26 -6.55 -19.81
CA ASN A 28 11.96 -6.18 -21.20
C ASN A 28 10.74 -5.27 -21.27
N LYS A 29 9.71 -5.56 -20.48
CA LYS A 29 8.53 -4.69 -20.34
C LYS A 29 8.91 -3.35 -19.73
N LEU A 30 9.74 -3.33 -18.67
CA LEU A 30 10.21 -2.10 -18.04
C LEU A 30 10.90 -1.18 -19.04
N TRP A 31 11.80 -1.68 -19.88
CA TRP A 31 12.50 -0.84 -20.86
C TRP A 31 11.56 -0.23 -21.90
N ASN A 32 10.57 -1.00 -22.37
CA ASN A 32 9.55 -0.50 -23.29
C ASN A 32 8.67 0.57 -22.62
N ILE A 33 8.24 0.32 -21.38
CA ILE A 33 7.45 1.26 -20.59
C ILE A 33 8.21 2.58 -20.39
N LEU A 34 9.48 2.53 -20.00
CA LEU A 34 10.28 3.76 -19.84
C LEU A 34 10.33 4.57 -21.14
N LYS A 35 10.49 3.90 -22.27
CA LYS A 35 10.49 4.55 -23.58
C LYS A 35 9.13 5.17 -23.91
N GLU A 36 8.04 4.46 -23.68
CA GLU A 36 6.66 4.95 -23.89
C GLU A 36 6.33 6.13 -22.96
N MET A 37 6.88 6.15 -21.75
CA MET A 37 6.75 7.26 -20.81
C MET A 37 7.65 8.47 -21.15
N GLY A 38 8.38 8.43 -22.27
CA GLY A 38 9.18 9.54 -22.76
C GLY A 38 10.57 9.64 -22.14
N ILE A 39 11.05 8.59 -21.46
CA ILE A 39 12.43 8.56 -20.95
C ILE A 39 13.42 8.40 -22.14
N PRO A 40 14.42 9.28 -22.27
CA PRO A 40 15.37 9.24 -23.37
C PRO A 40 16.08 7.89 -23.52
N ASP A 41 16.25 7.44 -24.77
CA ASP A 41 16.84 6.13 -25.10
C ASP A 41 18.24 5.92 -24.49
N HIS A 42 19.06 6.97 -24.39
CA HIS A 42 20.39 6.87 -23.78
C HIS A 42 20.35 6.57 -22.27
N LEU A 43 19.36 7.10 -21.54
CA LEU A 43 19.15 6.79 -20.12
C LEU A 43 18.59 5.39 -19.95
N THR A 44 17.60 5.01 -20.77
CA THR A 44 17.06 3.63 -20.78
C THR A 44 18.16 2.62 -21.11
N CYS A 45 19.09 2.94 -22.00
CA CYS A 45 20.25 2.11 -22.30
C CYS A 45 21.18 1.96 -21.09
N LEU A 46 21.49 3.05 -20.39
CA LEU A 46 22.28 3.01 -19.15
C LEU A 46 21.63 2.12 -18.08
N LEU A 47 20.32 2.28 -17.86
CA LEU A 47 19.56 1.46 -16.92
C LEU A 47 19.57 -0.02 -17.31
N ARG A 48 19.32 -0.33 -18.58
CA ARG A 48 19.38 -1.70 -19.09
C ARG A 48 20.77 -2.32 -18.90
N ASN A 49 21.84 -1.56 -19.14
CA ASN A 49 23.21 -2.03 -18.92
C ASN A 49 23.51 -2.27 -17.45
N LEU A 50 22.92 -1.49 -16.53
CA LEU A 50 23.00 -1.81 -15.11
C LEU A 50 22.42 -3.21 -14.89
N TYR A 51 21.19 -3.47 -15.34
CA TYR A 51 20.46 -4.73 -15.12
C TYR A 51 20.94 -5.95 -15.93
N ALA A 52 21.80 -5.77 -16.92
CA ALA A 52 22.27 -6.86 -17.77
C ALA A 52 23.23 -7.82 -17.04
N GLY A 53 23.08 -9.13 -17.28
CA GLY A 53 24.01 -10.16 -16.82
C GLY A 53 24.16 -10.28 -15.30
N GLN A 54 23.14 -9.87 -14.55
CA GLN A 54 23.18 -9.91 -13.10
C GLN A 54 23.10 -11.33 -12.57
N GLU A 55 24.01 -11.66 -11.65
CA GLU A 55 23.98 -12.91 -10.90
C GLU A 55 23.81 -12.64 -9.41
N THR A 56 23.20 -13.59 -8.70
CA THR A 56 23.08 -13.55 -7.25
C THR A 56 23.21 -14.95 -6.66
N ILE A 57 23.49 -15.00 -5.37
CA ILE A 57 23.47 -16.19 -4.53
C ILE A 57 22.53 -15.94 -3.34
N VAL A 58 21.96 -17.00 -2.79
CA VAL A 58 21.13 -16.92 -1.59
C VAL A 58 21.89 -17.58 -0.44
N ARG A 59 22.10 -16.83 0.65
CA ARG A 59 22.67 -17.37 1.89
C ARG A 59 21.55 -17.94 2.76
N THR A 60 21.58 -19.24 2.99
CA THR A 60 20.61 -19.95 3.84
C THR A 60 21.28 -20.46 5.11
N GLY A 61 20.50 -20.99 6.06
CA GLY A 61 21.03 -21.66 7.25
C GLY A 61 21.83 -22.94 6.95
N HIS A 62 21.69 -23.51 5.75
CA HIS A 62 22.38 -24.72 5.30
C HIS A 62 23.60 -24.42 4.41
N GLY A 63 23.94 -23.15 4.20
CA GLY A 63 25.03 -22.72 3.32
C GLY A 63 24.55 -21.76 2.23
N THR A 64 25.49 -21.42 1.34
CA THR A 64 25.26 -20.52 0.20
C THR A 64 24.92 -21.32 -1.04
N THR A 65 23.93 -20.87 -1.81
CA THR A 65 23.60 -21.50 -3.11
C THR A 65 24.66 -21.20 -4.16
N ASP A 66 24.62 -21.93 -5.27
CA ASP A 66 25.35 -21.55 -6.48
C ASP A 66 24.83 -20.22 -7.05
N TRP A 67 25.66 -19.60 -7.89
CA TRP A 67 25.30 -18.41 -8.65
C TRP A 67 24.17 -18.70 -9.63
N PHE A 68 23.19 -17.80 -9.70
CA PHE A 68 22.14 -17.85 -10.70
C PHE A 68 21.82 -16.45 -11.22
N GLN A 69 21.36 -16.40 -12.47
CA GLN A 69 21.03 -15.16 -13.17
C GLN A 69 19.70 -14.57 -12.69
N ILE A 70 19.64 -13.25 -12.53
CA ILE A 70 18.42 -12.50 -12.22
C ILE A 70 17.70 -12.17 -13.52
N GLY A 71 16.61 -12.89 -13.80
CA GLY A 71 15.79 -12.67 -14.99
C GLY A 71 14.65 -11.66 -14.85
N LYS A 72 14.33 -11.24 -13.62
CA LYS A 72 13.22 -10.32 -13.34
C LYS A 72 13.39 -9.64 -11.98
N GLY A 73 12.63 -8.57 -11.81
CA GLY A 73 12.51 -7.79 -10.59
C GLY A 73 13.44 -6.59 -10.55
N VAL A 74 13.05 -5.58 -9.78
CA VAL A 74 13.89 -4.43 -9.47
C VAL A 74 14.80 -4.77 -8.28
N ARG A 75 15.98 -4.14 -8.22
CA ARG A 75 16.98 -4.44 -7.18
C ARG A 75 16.54 -3.91 -5.82
N GLN A 76 16.14 -4.79 -4.91
CA GLN A 76 15.83 -4.37 -3.53
C GLN A 76 17.08 -3.74 -2.88
N GLY A 77 16.92 -2.58 -2.24
CA GLY A 77 18.03 -1.80 -1.67
C GLY A 77 18.72 -0.82 -2.65
N CYS A 78 18.44 -0.88 -3.95
CA CYS A 78 18.90 0.14 -4.89
C CYS A 78 18.02 1.40 -4.82
N ILE A 79 18.65 2.58 -4.80
CA ILE A 79 17.98 3.88 -4.71
C ILE A 79 17.01 4.12 -5.88
N LEU A 80 17.30 3.58 -7.06
CA LEU A 80 16.47 3.77 -8.26
C LEU A 80 15.27 2.83 -8.33
N SER A 81 15.31 1.68 -7.64
CA SER A 81 14.27 0.65 -7.76
C SER A 81 12.87 1.13 -7.39
N PRO A 82 12.66 1.92 -6.31
CA PRO A 82 11.35 2.49 -6.03
C PRO A 82 10.82 3.39 -7.15
N CYS A 83 11.69 4.19 -7.77
CA CYS A 83 11.30 5.08 -8.87
C CYS A 83 10.92 4.27 -10.12
N LEU A 84 11.70 3.25 -10.47
CA LEU A 84 11.40 2.34 -11.59
C LEU A 84 10.08 1.62 -11.37
N PHE A 85 9.83 1.13 -10.15
CA PHE A 85 8.56 0.49 -9.82
C PHE A 85 7.38 1.46 -9.91
N ASN A 86 7.53 2.70 -9.42
CA ASN A 86 6.49 3.71 -9.53
C ASN A 86 6.13 4.03 -10.99
N LEU A 87 7.12 4.14 -11.89
CA LEU A 87 6.86 4.32 -13.32
C LEU A 87 6.12 3.12 -13.91
N TYR A 88 6.51 1.91 -13.52
CA TYR A 88 5.84 0.67 -13.93
C TYR A 88 4.37 0.62 -13.48
N ALA A 89 4.11 0.93 -12.21
CA ALA A 89 2.77 0.98 -11.65
C ALA A 89 1.93 2.10 -12.26
N GLU A 90 2.52 3.27 -12.50
CA GLU A 90 1.87 4.39 -13.17
C GLU A 90 1.44 4.04 -14.60
N TYR A 91 2.29 3.34 -15.35
CA TYR A 91 1.95 2.85 -16.68
C TYR A 91 0.70 1.97 -16.67
N ILE A 92 0.59 1.04 -15.71
CA ILE A 92 -0.59 0.19 -15.54
C ILE A 92 -1.84 1.03 -15.29
N MET A 93 -1.77 2.02 -14.40
CA MET A 93 -2.93 2.85 -14.05
C MET A 93 -3.41 3.70 -15.23
N ARG A 94 -2.48 4.23 -16.03
CA ARG A 94 -2.81 4.97 -17.26
C ARG A 94 -3.41 4.04 -18.32
N SER A 95 -2.81 2.88 -18.53
CA SER A 95 -3.29 1.89 -19.51
C SER A 95 -4.67 1.37 -19.14
N ALA A 96 -4.98 1.27 -17.85
CA ALA A 96 -6.30 0.86 -17.37
C ALA A 96 -7.36 1.98 -17.48
N GLY A 97 -6.97 3.19 -17.91
CA GLY A 97 -7.88 4.31 -18.15
C GLY A 97 -8.58 4.81 -16.89
N LEU A 98 -7.87 4.81 -15.75
CA LEU A 98 -8.44 5.24 -14.48
C LEU A 98 -8.66 6.76 -14.46
N GLU A 99 -7.89 7.56 -15.18
CA GLU A 99 -8.03 9.01 -15.17
C GLU A 99 -9.26 9.47 -15.95
N GLU A 100 -9.60 8.78 -17.04
CA GLU A 100 -10.79 9.02 -17.86
C GLU A 100 -12.04 8.35 -17.30
N ALA A 101 -11.90 7.48 -16.29
CA ALA A 101 -13.04 6.80 -15.69
C ALA A 101 -13.94 7.78 -14.95
N GLN A 102 -15.24 7.74 -15.26
CA GLN A 102 -16.26 8.46 -14.48
C GLN A 102 -16.52 7.82 -13.10
N ALA A 103 -16.01 6.61 -12.88
CA ALA A 103 -16.04 5.91 -11.61
C ALA A 103 -15.08 6.53 -10.59
N GLY A 104 -15.48 6.54 -9.32
CA GLY A 104 -14.68 7.04 -8.21
C GLY A 104 -15.52 7.71 -7.13
N ILE A 105 -14.85 8.30 -6.15
CA ILE A 105 -15.47 9.18 -5.14
C ILE A 105 -15.32 10.62 -5.60
N LYS A 106 -16.44 11.37 -5.66
CA LYS A 106 -16.41 12.77 -6.09
C LYS A 106 -15.99 13.69 -4.95
N ILE A 107 -14.81 14.30 -5.06
CA ILE A 107 -14.24 15.23 -4.08
C ILE A 107 -13.88 16.54 -4.80
N ALA A 108 -14.45 17.66 -4.34
CA ALA A 108 -14.20 18.99 -4.90
C ALA A 108 -14.33 19.07 -6.44
N GLY A 109 -15.31 18.36 -7.00
CA GLY A 109 -15.58 18.34 -8.45
C GLY A 109 -14.69 17.39 -9.26
N ARG A 110 -13.77 16.65 -8.63
CA ARG A 110 -12.92 15.64 -9.27
C ARG A 110 -13.28 14.25 -8.77
N ASN A 111 -13.16 13.25 -9.63
CA ASN A 111 -13.29 11.85 -9.23
C ASN A 111 -11.94 11.33 -8.74
N ILE A 112 -11.94 10.73 -7.55
CA ILE A 112 -10.77 10.04 -6.99
C ILE A 112 -11.14 8.57 -6.89
N ASN A 113 -10.48 7.74 -7.69
CA ASN A 113 -10.76 6.30 -7.77
C ASN A 113 -9.59 5.42 -7.33
N ASN A 114 -8.41 5.99 -7.09
CA ASN A 114 -7.28 5.25 -6.57
C ASN A 114 -6.44 6.09 -5.59
N LEU A 115 -5.89 5.42 -4.58
CA LEU A 115 -4.81 5.93 -3.73
C LEU A 115 -3.66 4.95 -3.82
N ARG A 116 -2.43 5.46 -3.95
CA ARG A 116 -1.25 4.65 -4.18
C ARG A 116 -0.11 5.10 -3.28
N TYR A 117 0.53 4.15 -2.61
CA TYR A 117 1.73 4.38 -1.84
C TYR A 117 2.68 3.20 -2.00
N ALA A 118 3.76 3.39 -2.74
CA ALA A 118 4.64 2.29 -3.18
C ALA A 118 3.83 1.17 -3.86
N ASP A 119 3.84 -0.05 -3.32
CA ASP A 119 3.10 -1.20 -3.80
C ASP A 119 1.64 -1.27 -3.31
N ASP A 120 1.29 -0.56 -2.22
CA ASP A 120 -0.08 -0.46 -1.74
C ASP A 120 -0.93 0.35 -2.72
N THR A 121 -1.94 -0.30 -3.31
CA THR A 121 -2.93 0.36 -4.17
C THR A 121 -4.33 0.13 -3.63
N THR A 122 -5.08 1.20 -3.42
CA THR A 122 -6.48 1.15 -3.00
C THR A 122 -7.35 1.74 -4.08
N LEU A 123 -8.25 0.95 -4.65
CA LEU A 123 -9.30 1.44 -5.53
C LEU A 123 -10.53 1.87 -4.71
N MET A 124 -11.26 2.85 -5.22
CA MET A 124 -12.40 3.44 -4.54
C MET A 124 -13.52 3.80 -5.52
N ALA A 125 -14.77 3.58 -5.13
CA ALA A 125 -15.94 4.00 -5.90
C ALA A 125 -17.16 4.25 -5.00
N GLU A 126 -18.20 4.90 -5.55
CA GLU A 126 -19.50 5.10 -4.88
C GLU A 126 -20.45 3.90 -5.08
N SER A 127 -20.14 2.99 -6.02
CA SER A 127 -20.89 1.75 -6.26
C SER A 127 -20.01 0.50 -6.34
N GLU A 128 -20.60 -0.65 -6.05
CA GLU A 128 -19.94 -1.95 -6.11
C GLU A 128 -19.52 -2.31 -7.55
N GLU A 129 -20.40 -2.03 -8.51
CA GLU A 129 -20.21 -2.30 -9.93
C GLU A 129 -19.04 -1.51 -10.51
N GLU A 130 -18.95 -0.23 -10.16
CA GLU A 130 -17.83 0.63 -10.56
C GLU A 130 -16.50 0.14 -9.97
N LEU A 131 -16.48 -0.22 -8.67
CA LEU A 131 -15.26 -0.72 -8.04
C LEU A 131 -14.80 -2.04 -8.70
N LYS A 132 -15.74 -2.94 -9.01
CA LYS A 132 -15.45 -4.20 -9.69
C LYS A 132 -14.90 -3.96 -11.09
N SER A 133 -15.50 -3.02 -11.83
CA SER A 133 -15.03 -2.62 -13.17
C SER A 133 -13.59 -2.07 -13.12
N LEU A 134 -13.29 -1.18 -12.17
CA LEU A 134 -11.94 -0.64 -11.97
C LEU A 134 -10.94 -1.75 -11.63
N LEU A 135 -11.29 -2.66 -10.72
CA LEU A 135 -10.42 -3.78 -10.34
C LEU A 135 -10.10 -4.69 -11.53
N MET A 136 -11.10 -5.02 -12.35
CA MET A 136 -10.90 -5.88 -13.52
C MET A 136 -9.99 -5.23 -14.56
N LYS A 137 -10.15 -3.92 -14.82
CA LYS A 137 -9.25 -3.16 -15.71
C LYS A 137 -7.80 -3.17 -15.21
N VAL A 138 -7.60 -2.86 -13.92
CA VAL A 138 -6.26 -2.88 -13.32
C VAL A 138 -5.66 -4.28 -13.37
N LYS A 139 -6.44 -5.34 -13.09
CA LYS A 139 -5.99 -6.73 -13.17
C LYS A 139 -5.50 -7.07 -14.58
N GLU A 140 -6.32 -6.78 -15.59
CA GLU A 140 -6.00 -7.09 -16.98
C GLU A 140 -4.72 -6.39 -17.44
N GLU A 141 -4.59 -5.09 -17.19
CA GLU A 141 -3.40 -4.32 -17.58
C GLU A 141 -2.15 -4.73 -16.80
N SER A 142 -2.30 -5.06 -15.51
CA SER A 142 -1.19 -5.57 -14.69
C SER A 142 -0.65 -6.88 -15.26
N GLU A 143 -1.52 -7.79 -15.68
CA GLU A 143 -1.14 -9.10 -16.22
C GLU A 143 -0.41 -8.99 -17.55
N LYS A 144 -0.77 -8.02 -18.40
CA LYS A 144 -0.08 -7.73 -19.68
C LYS A 144 1.40 -7.37 -19.48
N VAL A 145 1.72 -6.79 -18.33
CA VAL A 145 3.08 -6.44 -17.91
C VAL A 145 3.60 -7.39 -16.82
N GLY A 146 3.00 -8.57 -16.63
CA GLY A 146 3.56 -9.62 -15.77
C GLY A 146 3.39 -9.41 -14.26
N LEU A 147 2.63 -8.41 -13.82
CA LEU A 147 2.24 -8.25 -12.41
C LEU A 147 0.90 -8.94 -12.15
N LYS A 148 0.88 -9.87 -11.19
CA LYS A 148 -0.32 -10.61 -10.81
C LYS A 148 -0.86 -10.13 -9.48
N LEU A 149 -2.18 -9.96 -9.41
CA LEU A 149 -2.85 -9.67 -8.15
C LEU A 149 -2.87 -10.91 -7.25
N ASN A 150 -2.64 -10.67 -5.97
CA ASN A 150 -2.81 -11.67 -4.93
C ASN A 150 -4.25 -11.60 -4.40
N ILE A 151 -5.15 -12.33 -5.04
CA ILE A 151 -6.58 -12.30 -4.73
C ILE A 151 -6.88 -12.65 -3.25
N GLN A 152 -6.09 -13.55 -2.64
CA GLN A 152 -6.28 -13.93 -1.23
C GLN A 152 -5.90 -12.82 -0.25
N LYS A 153 -4.92 -11.98 -0.60
CA LYS A 153 -4.52 -10.83 0.21
C LYS A 153 -5.30 -9.56 -0.13
N THR A 154 -5.89 -9.50 -1.32
CA THR A 154 -6.78 -8.43 -1.72
C THR A 154 -8.02 -8.43 -0.84
N LYS A 155 -8.42 -7.27 -0.32
CA LYS A 155 -9.57 -7.11 0.58
C LYS A 155 -10.55 -6.09 0.04
N ILE A 156 -11.82 -6.27 0.35
CA ILE A 156 -12.87 -5.29 0.05
C ILE A 156 -13.45 -4.79 1.37
N MET A 157 -13.66 -3.48 1.49
CA MET A 157 -14.36 -2.87 2.61
C MET A 157 -15.39 -1.89 2.08
N ALA A 158 -16.62 -1.90 2.59
CA ALA A 158 -17.62 -0.92 2.23
C ALA A 158 -18.48 -0.51 3.40
N SER A 159 -19.03 0.70 3.30
CA SER A 159 -20.05 1.19 4.23
C SER A 159 -21.47 0.71 3.88
N GLY A 160 -21.65 0.11 2.70
CA GLY A 160 -22.93 -0.42 2.21
C GLY A 160 -22.90 -1.94 2.01
N PRO A 161 -24.03 -2.54 1.57
CA PRO A 161 -24.08 -3.95 1.21
C PRO A 161 -23.06 -4.28 0.12
N ILE A 162 -22.43 -5.46 0.23
CA ILE A 162 -21.50 -6.02 -0.75
C ILE A 162 -21.97 -7.42 -1.12
N THR A 163 -21.96 -7.74 -2.41
CA THR A 163 -22.09 -9.13 -2.88
C THR A 163 -20.74 -9.86 -2.84
N SER A 164 -20.77 -11.19 -2.73
CA SER A 164 -19.54 -11.98 -2.77
C SER A 164 -18.85 -11.87 -4.13
N TRP A 165 -17.57 -11.51 -4.16
CA TRP A 165 -16.78 -11.42 -5.40
C TRP A 165 -15.95 -12.68 -5.58
N GLU A 166 -16.04 -13.28 -6.76
CA GLU A 166 -15.19 -14.38 -7.18
C GLU A 166 -14.35 -13.95 -8.38
N ILE A 167 -13.02 -14.07 -8.26
CA ILE A 167 -12.05 -13.75 -9.30
C ILE A 167 -11.16 -14.98 -9.46
N GLU A 168 -11.14 -15.58 -10.64
CA GLU A 168 -10.35 -16.78 -10.95
C GLU A 168 -10.58 -17.96 -9.99
N GLY A 169 -11.85 -18.21 -9.62
CA GLY A 169 -12.19 -19.30 -8.70
C GLY A 169 -11.85 -19.00 -7.23
N LYS A 170 -11.43 -17.78 -6.91
CA LYS A 170 -11.08 -17.35 -5.55
C LYS A 170 -12.01 -16.24 -5.10
N THR A 171 -12.57 -16.41 -3.91
CA THR A 171 -13.38 -15.37 -3.27
C THR A 171 -12.49 -14.27 -2.73
N VAL A 172 -12.83 -13.01 -3.03
CA VAL A 172 -12.18 -11.84 -2.42
C VAL A 172 -12.78 -11.62 -1.04
N GLU A 173 -11.94 -11.53 -0.01
CA GLU A 173 -12.43 -11.38 1.35
C GLU A 173 -13.00 -9.97 1.58
N THR A 174 -14.22 -9.92 2.13
CA THR A 174 -14.84 -8.68 2.59
C THR A 174 -14.58 -8.50 4.08
N VAL A 175 -14.09 -7.31 4.46
CA VAL A 175 -13.69 -6.99 5.83
C VAL A 175 -14.44 -5.77 6.35
N SER A 176 -14.67 -5.72 7.67
CA SER A 176 -15.25 -4.56 8.36
C SER A 176 -14.20 -3.53 8.77
N ASP A 177 -12.93 -3.93 8.83
CA ASP A 177 -11.80 -3.08 9.13
C ASP A 177 -10.52 -3.51 8.41
N PHE A 178 -9.60 -2.57 8.22
CA PHE A 178 -8.34 -2.80 7.51
C PHE A 178 -7.23 -1.92 8.09
N ILE A 179 -5.98 -2.39 8.10
CA ILE A 179 -4.81 -1.58 8.44
C ILE A 179 -4.29 -0.93 7.17
N PHE A 180 -4.70 0.31 6.91
CA PHE A 180 -4.27 1.08 5.76
C PHE A 180 -3.12 2.02 6.14
N LEU A 181 -1.94 1.84 5.52
CA LEU A 181 -0.73 2.62 5.80
C LEU A 181 -0.42 2.73 7.31
N GLY A 182 -0.58 1.61 8.02
CA GLY A 182 -0.34 1.51 9.45
C GLY A 182 -1.51 1.94 10.35
N SER A 183 -2.52 2.65 9.83
CA SER A 183 -3.69 3.11 10.57
C SER A 183 -4.90 2.21 10.36
N LYS A 184 -5.61 1.87 11.43
CA LYS A 184 -6.85 1.10 11.34
C LYS A 184 -7.99 1.99 10.83
N ILE A 185 -8.59 1.59 9.71
CA ILE A 185 -9.82 2.16 9.17
C ILE A 185 -10.94 1.15 9.30
N THR A 186 -12.17 1.63 9.51
CA THR A 186 -13.36 0.80 9.70
C THR A 186 -14.47 1.24 8.73
N ALA A 187 -15.31 0.29 8.34
CA ALA A 187 -16.43 0.52 7.42
C ALA A 187 -17.44 1.58 7.92
N ASP A 188 -17.61 1.68 9.24
CA ASP A 188 -18.46 2.67 9.92
C ASP A 188 -17.78 4.04 10.14
N ALA A 189 -16.50 4.15 9.74
CA ALA A 189 -15.64 5.32 9.91
C ALA A 189 -15.47 5.78 11.38
N ASP A 190 -15.52 4.86 12.36
CA ASP A 190 -15.26 5.17 13.77
C ASP A 190 -13.76 5.07 14.13
N CYS A 191 -13.11 6.22 14.32
CA CYS A 191 -11.70 6.30 14.71
C CYS A 191 -11.40 5.78 16.13
N SER A 192 -12.41 5.51 16.97
CA SER A 192 -12.18 5.06 18.35
C SER A 192 -11.39 3.75 18.43
N HIS A 193 -11.56 2.86 17.45
CA HIS A 193 -10.85 1.59 17.34
C HIS A 193 -9.35 1.80 17.09
N GLU A 194 -8.99 2.76 16.23
CA GLU A 194 -7.59 3.10 15.96
C GLU A 194 -6.95 3.79 17.16
N ILE A 195 -7.65 4.73 17.81
CA ILE A 195 -7.15 5.42 19.01
C ILE A 195 -6.80 4.40 20.09
N LYS A 196 -7.71 3.46 20.37
CA LYS A 196 -7.47 2.36 21.32
C LYS A 196 -6.27 1.51 20.90
N ARG A 197 -6.16 1.15 19.63
CA ARG A 197 -5.03 0.38 19.09
C ARG A 197 -3.69 1.11 19.30
N ARG A 198 -3.63 2.42 19.02
CA ARG A 198 -2.43 3.25 19.20
C ARG A 198 -2.02 3.36 20.66
N LEU A 199 -2.98 3.52 21.57
CA LEU A 199 -2.73 3.49 23.02
C LEU A 199 -2.14 2.14 23.47
N LEU A 200 -2.66 1.02 22.95
CA LEU A 200 -2.13 -0.32 23.26
C LEU A 200 -0.71 -0.51 22.70
N LEU A 201 -0.43 -0.02 21.48
CA LEU A 201 0.91 -0.05 20.90
C LEU A 201 1.90 0.79 21.71
N GLY A 202 1.51 2.00 22.09
CA GLY A 202 2.32 2.86 22.96
C GLY A 202 2.58 2.22 24.33
N ARG A 203 1.56 1.58 24.93
CA ARG A 203 1.70 0.84 26.18
C ARG A 203 2.71 -0.30 26.05
N LYS A 204 2.69 -1.05 24.94
CA LYS A 204 3.67 -2.11 24.67
C LYS A 204 5.10 -1.58 24.63
N VAL A 205 5.33 -0.42 23.99
CA VAL A 205 6.65 0.23 23.97
C VAL A 205 7.06 0.66 25.38
N MET A 206 6.15 1.24 26.17
CA MET A 206 6.42 1.58 27.56
C MET A 206 6.82 0.36 28.39
N THR A 207 6.15 -0.78 28.22
CA THR A 207 6.50 -2.05 28.90
C THR A 207 7.89 -2.54 28.49
N ASN A 208 8.26 -2.43 27.21
CA ASN A 208 9.59 -2.81 26.75
C ASN A 208 10.71 -1.91 27.32
N LEU A 209 10.38 -0.68 27.70
CA LEU A 209 11.31 0.27 28.32
C LEU A 209 11.34 0.18 29.85
N ASP A 210 10.58 -0.74 30.47
CA ASP A 210 10.38 -0.77 31.92
C ASP A 210 11.70 -0.84 32.72
N SER A 211 12.65 -1.67 32.29
CA SER A 211 13.96 -1.79 32.94
C SER A 211 14.77 -0.49 32.87
N ILE A 212 14.73 0.21 31.73
CA ILE A 212 15.40 1.50 31.50
C ILE A 212 14.74 2.58 32.36
N LEU A 213 13.41 2.63 32.37
CA LEU A 213 12.65 3.64 33.12
C LEU A 213 12.83 3.48 34.63
N LYS A 214 13.01 2.25 35.13
CA LYS A 214 13.26 1.94 36.54
C LYS A 214 14.73 2.04 36.97
N SER A 215 15.68 1.97 36.04
CA SER A 215 17.11 2.06 36.36
C SER A 215 17.47 3.39 37.04
N ARG A 216 18.26 3.35 38.11
CA ARG A 216 18.78 4.55 38.79
C ARG A 216 19.99 5.15 38.09
N ASP A 217 20.65 4.38 37.22
CA ASP A 217 21.86 4.79 36.49
C ASP A 217 21.54 5.71 35.30
N ILE A 218 20.27 5.80 34.92
CA ILE A 218 19.81 6.61 33.78
C ILE A 218 19.11 7.86 34.30
N THR A 219 19.56 9.02 33.83
CA THR A 219 19.00 10.31 34.25
C THR A 219 17.55 10.49 33.80
N LEU A 220 16.76 11.24 34.58
CA LEU A 220 15.38 11.56 34.23
C LEU A 220 15.26 12.27 32.86
N PRO A 221 16.10 13.26 32.50
CA PRO A 221 16.06 13.87 31.17
C PRO A 221 16.21 12.85 30.03
N THR A 222 17.14 11.89 30.15
CA THR A 222 17.31 10.83 29.15
C THR A 222 16.08 9.94 29.04
N LYS A 223 15.46 9.56 30.17
CA LYS A 223 14.21 8.77 30.17
C LYS A 223 13.07 9.51 29.48
N VAL A 224 12.90 10.79 29.78
CA VAL A 224 11.88 11.64 29.13
C VAL A 224 12.14 11.72 27.63
N HIS A 225 13.40 11.88 27.22
CA HIS A 225 13.78 11.89 25.80
C HIS A 225 13.42 10.57 25.11
N LEU A 226 13.70 9.42 25.73
CA LEU A 226 13.33 8.10 25.19
C LEU A 226 11.82 7.94 25.01
N VAL A 227 11.02 8.36 26.00
CA VAL A 227 9.56 8.31 25.90
C VAL A 227 9.08 9.19 24.73
N LYS A 228 9.60 10.41 24.62
CA LYS A 228 9.27 11.33 23.51
C LYS A 228 9.70 10.80 22.15
N ALA A 229 10.82 10.09 22.06
CA ALA A 229 11.37 9.58 20.81
C ALA A 229 10.74 8.25 20.36
N MET A 230 10.29 7.40 21.30
CA MET A 230 9.85 6.04 20.99
C MET A 230 8.35 5.80 21.21
N VAL A 231 7.75 6.44 22.22
CA VAL A 231 6.36 6.18 22.61
C VAL A 231 5.43 7.17 21.92
N PHE A 232 5.78 8.46 21.94
CA PHE A 232 4.93 9.50 21.37
C PHE A 232 4.69 9.30 19.87
N PRO A 233 5.69 8.99 19.03
CA PRO A 233 5.45 8.72 17.62
C PRO A 233 4.50 7.53 17.41
N MET A 234 4.60 6.49 18.23
CA MET A 234 3.71 5.32 18.12
C MET A 234 2.26 5.64 18.46
N VAL A 235 2.03 6.50 19.46
CA VAL A 235 0.69 6.91 19.89
C VAL A 235 0.07 7.94 18.95
N MET A 236 0.88 8.90 18.46
CA MET A 236 0.40 10.04 17.67
C MET A 236 0.36 9.75 16.16
N TYR A 237 0.95 8.66 15.68
CA TYR A 237 0.93 8.37 14.25
C TYR A 237 -0.51 8.28 13.73
N GLY A 238 -0.81 9.07 12.69
CA GLY A 238 -2.10 9.10 12.02
C GLY A 238 -3.17 9.91 12.77
N CYS A 239 -2.85 10.61 13.87
CA CYS A 239 -3.83 11.38 14.63
C CYS A 239 -4.42 12.57 13.86
N GLU A 240 -3.71 13.06 12.85
CA GLU A 240 -4.18 14.07 11.90
C GLU A 240 -5.40 13.61 11.08
N SER A 241 -5.65 12.31 11.03
CA SER A 241 -6.79 11.73 10.30
C SER A 241 -7.99 11.40 11.20
N TRP A 242 -7.89 11.65 12.51
CA TRP A 242 -8.96 11.31 13.44
C TRP A 242 -10.08 12.36 13.46
N THR A 243 -11.31 11.87 13.52
CA THR A 243 -12.50 12.72 13.63
C THR A 243 -12.66 13.25 15.05
N VAL A 244 -12.77 14.57 15.19
CA VAL A 244 -13.17 15.21 16.45
C VAL A 244 -14.69 15.19 16.56
N LYS A 245 -15.24 14.46 17.53
CA LYS A 245 -16.69 14.45 17.79
C LYS A 245 -17.08 15.68 18.60
N LYS A 246 -18.36 16.05 18.58
CA LYS A 246 -18.87 17.17 19.41
C LYS A 246 -18.56 16.99 20.90
N ALA A 247 -18.53 15.75 21.39
CA ALA A 247 -18.20 15.43 22.78
C ALA A 247 -16.70 15.61 23.13
N ASP A 248 -15.83 15.74 22.12
CA ASP A 248 -14.38 15.92 22.28
C ASP A 248 -13.97 17.41 22.31
N ARG A 249 -14.93 18.33 22.09
CA ARG A 249 -14.75 19.80 22.17
C ARG A 249 -15.31 20.34 23.47
#